data_AF-A0A4R5V8K3-F1
#
_entry.id   AF-A0A4R5V8K3-F1
#
_cell.length_a   1.000
_cell.length_b   1.000
_cell.length_c   1.000
_cell.angle_alpha   90.00
_cell.angle_beta   90.00
_cell.angle_gamma   90.00
#
_symmetry.space_group_name_H-M   'P 1'
#
loop_
_entity.id
_entity.type
_entity.pdbx_description
1 polymer ?
#
loop_
_entity_poly.entity_id
_entity_poly.type
_entity_poly.pdbx_seq_one_letter_code
_entity_poly.pdbx_strand_id
1 'polypeptide(L)'
;MSKPEIEAKIEYQEIIGEANKGGYQPIRFTRVKYKASNKTHIDIRRFQRAYDDEGEDVFHPTKIGFRFPEKEFARVIKEYTLMPNTYVHPLIIKKSFKLLSSGEFESAVLQAFKCIETKIRKKINADPEEIGVKLIRQAFNPDIGTLTDYNLPKSEREAFAHYIAGAFGFYKNPCSHRDVEINFISAFERIVVASDLLKLIDKSERKEN
;
A
#
# COMPACT_ATOMS: atom_id res chain seq x y z
N MET A 1 -38.37 26.29 9.66
CA MET A 1 -38.40 24.91 9.11
C MET A 1 -38.51 25.01 7.59
N SER A 2 -37.39 25.06 6.88
CA SER A 2 -37.37 25.02 5.42
C SER A 2 -37.25 23.57 4.96
N LYS A 3 -37.97 23.22 3.89
CA LYS A 3 -37.83 21.96 3.15
C LYS A 3 -36.55 22.01 2.31
N PRO A 4 -35.58 21.09 2.47
CA PRO A 4 -34.63 20.77 1.40
C PRO A 4 -34.56 19.25 1.15
N GLU A 5 -35.51 18.47 1.68
CA GLU A 5 -35.52 17.00 1.55
C GLU A 5 -36.35 16.49 0.37
N ILE A 6 -36.92 17.38 -0.44
CA ILE A 6 -37.66 16.99 -1.65
C ILE A 6 -36.66 16.83 -2.80
N GLU A 7 -36.28 15.57 -3.00
CA GLU A 7 -35.68 14.99 -4.21
C GLU A 7 -34.24 15.35 -4.55
N ALA A 8 -33.31 15.01 -3.66
CA ALA A 8 -32.01 14.55 -4.13
C ALA A 8 -32.22 13.19 -4.84
N LYS A 9 -32.64 13.19 -6.12
CA LYS A 9 -32.70 11.96 -6.92
C LYS A 9 -31.31 11.30 -6.90
N ILE A 10 -31.27 10.02 -6.52
CA ILE A 10 -30.04 9.24 -6.57
C ILE A 10 -29.60 9.17 -8.03
N GLU A 11 -28.35 9.56 -8.28
CA GLU A 11 -27.69 9.39 -9.57
C GLU A 11 -27.23 7.94 -9.72
N TYR A 12 -26.54 7.42 -8.70
CA TYR A 12 -26.22 6.01 -8.57
C TYR A 12 -26.07 5.61 -7.09
N GLN A 13 -26.22 4.31 -6.84
CA GLN A 13 -25.91 3.67 -5.57
C GLN A 13 -25.21 2.33 -5.83
N GLU A 14 -24.20 2.02 -5.02
CA GLU A 14 -23.36 0.83 -5.15
C GLU A 14 -23.09 0.24 -3.76
N ILE A 15 -23.39 -1.03 -3.54
CA ILE A 15 -23.03 -1.72 -2.30
C ILE A 15 -21.54 -2.06 -2.35
N ILE A 16 -20.76 -1.48 -1.44
CA ILE A 16 -19.30 -1.63 -1.36
C ILE A 16 -18.85 -2.61 -0.27
N GLY A 17 -19.78 -3.08 0.57
CA GLY A 17 -19.51 -4.06 1.62
C GLY A 17 -20.75 -4.43 2.43
N GLU A 18 -20.67 -5.55 3.14
CA GLU A 18 -21.77 -6.04 3.98
C GLU A 18 -21.23 -6.77 5.21
N ALA A 19 -21.77 -6.45 6.39
CA ALA A 19 -21.56 -7.18 7.63
C ALA A 19 -22.80 -8.02 7.96
N ASN A 20 -22.62 -9.19 8.60
CA ASN A 20 -23.69 -10.16 8.88
C ASN A 20 -24.48 -10.59 7.64
N LYS A 21 -23.78 -10.77 6.51
CA LYS A 21 -24.38 -11.16 5.22
C LYS A 21 -25.25 -12.42 5.36
N GLY A 22 -26.46 -12.37 4.78
CA GLY A 22 -27.44 -13.46 4.86
C GLY A 22 -28.15 -13.62 6.21
N GLY A 23 -27.71 -12.90 7.25
CA GLY A 23 -28.34 -12.89 8.55
C GLY A 23 -29.70 -12.17 8.55
N TYR A 24 -30.40 -12.19 9.69
CA TYR A 24 -31.69 -11.51 9.84
C TYR A 24 -31.57 -9.98 9.75
N GLN A 25 -30.42 -9.42 10.16
CA GLN A 25 -30.14 -7.99 10.16
C GLN A 25 -28.74 -7.66 9.62
N PRO A 26 -28.49 -7.77 8.30
CA PRO A 26 -27.23 -7.38 7.72
C PRO A 26 -27.05 -5.86 7.77
N ILE A 27 -25.80 -5.40 7.80
CA ILE A 27 -25.45 -3.98 7.68
C ILE A 27 -24.75 -3.80 6.34
N ARG A 28 -25.31 -2.99 5.45
CA ARG A 28 -24.72 -2.69 4.16
C ARG A 28 -24.01 -1.35 4.18
N PHE A 29 -22.85 -1.32 3.54
CA PHE A 29 -22.06 -0.13 3.28
C PHE A 29 -22.30 0.22 1.81
N THR A 30 -22.92 1.37 1.56
CA THR A 30 -23.37 1.76 0.22
C THR A 30 -22.76 3.11 -0.14
N ARG A 31 -22.08 3.19 -1.28
CA ARG A 31 -21.71 4.45 -1.90
C ARG A 31 -22.93 5.03 -2.60
N VAL A 32 -23.27 6.28 -2.31
CA VAL A 32 -24.42 6.96 -2.90
C VAL A 32 -23.98 8.30 -3.47
N LYS A 33 -24.36 8.55 -4.73
CA LYS A 33 -24.25 9.85 -5.39
C LYS A 33 -25.63 10.39 -5.67
N TYR A 34 -25.87 11.63 -5.28
CA TYR A 34 -27.12 12.33 -5.54
C TYR A 34 -26.93 13.35 -6.66
N LYS A 35 -27.91 13.49 -7.56
CA LYS A 35 -27.87 14.47 -8.66
C LYS A 35 -27.69 15.91 -8.16
N ALA A 36 -28.29 16.23 -7.01
CA ALA A 36 -28.23 17.56 -6.40
C ALA A 36 -26.94 17.81 -5.58
N SER A 37 -26.12 16.79 -5.33
CA SER A 37 -24.89 16.92 -4.54
C SER A 37 -23.66 16.74 -5.41
N ASN A 38 -22.69 17.65 -5.28
CA ASN A 38 -21.38 17.46 -5.92
C ASN A 38 -20.53 16.38 -5.22
N LYS A 39 -20.90 15.92 -4.02
CA LYS A 39 -20.14 14.94 -3.23
C LYS A 39 -20.76 13.54 -3.25
N THR A 40 -19.91 12.53 -3.20
CA THR A 40 -20.31 11.15 -2.89
C THR A 40 -20.42 10.95 -1.37
N HIS A 41 -21.29 10.03 -0.96
CA HIS A 41 -21.57 9.73 0.43
C HIS A 41 -21.45 8.21 0.66
N ILE A 42 -21.09 7.84 1.89
CA ILE A 42 -21.23 6.47 2.38
C ILE A 42 -22.47 6.43 3.27
N ASP A 43 -23.38 5.51 2.98
CA ASP A 43 -24.52 5.15 3.81
C ASP A 43 -24.23 3.78 4.43
N ILE A 44 -24.16 3.73 5.77
CA ILE A 44 -24.01 2.50 6.54
C ILE A 44 -25.36 2.26 7.20
N ARG A 45 -26.08 1.22 6.75
CA ARG A 45 -27.48 1.02 7.13
C ARG A 45 -27.76 -0.43 7.45
N ARG A 46 -28.54 -0.64 8.51
CA ARG A 46 -29.09 -1.95 8.86
C ARG A 46 -30.28 -2.26 7.95
N PHE A 47 -30.28 -3.48 7.44
CA PHE A 47 -31.36 -4.06 6.66
C PHE A 47 -32.10 -5.10 7.50
N GLN A 48 -33.34 -5.39 7.12
CA GLN A 48 -34.17 -6.43 7.72
C GLN A 48 -34.44 -7.48 6.65
N ARG A 49 -34.10 -8.73 6.95
CA ARG A 49 -34.45 -9.88 6.10
C ARG A 49 -35.96 -10.13 6.20
N ALA A 50 -36.56 -10.39 5.05
CA ALA A 50 -37.93 -10.84 4.84
C ALA A 50 -37.91 -11.91 3.74
N TYR A 51 -39.07 -12.51 3.49
CA TYR A 51 -39.29 -13.44 2.39
C TYR A 51 -40.31 -12.84 1.45
N ASP A 52 -40.10 -12.98 0.14
CA ASP A 52 -41.15 -12.68 -0.84
C ASP A 52 -42.16 -13.83 -0.96
N ASP A 53 -43.11 -13.66 -1.89
CA ASP A 53 -44.19 -14.63 -2.13
C ASP A 53 -43.67 -15.98 -2.66
N GLU A 54 -42.45 -16.03 -3.19
CA GLU A 54 -41.77 -17.24 -3.65
C GLU A 54 -40.89 -17.88 -2.57
N GLY A 55 -40.80 -17.26 -1.39
CA GLY A 55 -39.99 -17.72 -0.26
C GLY A 55 -38.51 -17.34 -0.37
N GLU A 56 -38.15 -16.47 -1.31
CA GLU A 56 -36.78 -16.00 -1.52
C GLU A 56 -36.42 -14.85 -0.57
N ASP A 57 -35.13 -14.75 -0.25
CA ASP A 57 -34.64 -13.76 0.71
C ASP A 57 -34.65 -12.34 0.14
N VAL A 58 -35.47 -11.47 0.75
CA VAL A 58 -35.51 -10.04 0.43
C VAL A 58 -35.01 -9.21 1.61
N PHE A 59 -34.24 -8.16 1.33
CA PHE A 59 -33.64 -7.30 2.34
C PHE A 59 -34.14 -5.86 2.20
N HIS A 60 -34.83 -5.37 3.22
CA HIS A 60 -35.36 -4.00 3.24
C HIS A 60 -34.53 -3.07 4.13
N PRO A 61 -34.23 -1.84 3.69
CA PRO A 61 -33.49 -0.88 4.50
C PRO A 61 -34.32 -0.44 5.71
N THR A 62 -33.69 -0.34 6.88
CA THR A 62 -34.33 0.17 8.10
C THR A 62 -34.02 1.66 8.30
N LYS A 63 -34.67 2.26 9.31
CA LYS A 63 -34.33 3.62 9.78
C LYS A 63 -33.02 3.68 10.57
N ILE A 64 -32.45 2.53 10.96
CA ILE A 64 -31.20 2.47 11.70
C ILE A 64 -30.03 2.47 10.71
N GLY A 65 -29.33 3.59 10.67
CA GLY A 65 -28.18 3.80 9.82
C GLY A 65 -27.74 5.26 9.88
N PHE A 66 -26.63 5.55 9.22
CA PHE A 66 -26.11 6.90 9.12
C PHE A 66 -25.42 7.11 7.78
N ARG A 67 -25.44 8.36 7.34
CA ARG A 67 -24.88 8.80 6.06
C ARG A 67 -23.94 9.95 6.27
N PHE A 68 -22.78 9.91 5.61
CA PHE A 68 -21.74 10.91 5.74
C PHE A 68 -20.92 11.01 4.45
N PRO A 69 -20.22 12.13 4.20
CA PRO A 69 -19.41 12.29 2.99
C PRO A 69 -18.33 11.22 2.88
N GLU A 70 -18.14 10.69 1.67
CA GLU A 70 -17.12 9.65 1.43
C GLU A 70 -15.70 10.13 1.75
N LYS A 71 -15.42 11.43 1.59
CA LYS A 71 -14.15 12.02 2.01
C LYS A 71 -13.86 11.84 3.50
N GLU A 72 -14.88 11.92 4.36
CA GLU A 72 -14.73 11.70 5.81
C GLU A 72 -14.53 10.22 6.13
N PHE A 73 -15.23 9.34 5.40
CA PHE A 73 -14.97 7.90 5.48
C PHE A 73 -13.53 7.58 5.09
N ALA A 74 -13.05 8.11 3.97
CA ALA A 74 -11.68 7.92 3.52
C ALA A 74 -10.66 8.48 4.54
N ARG A 75 -10.96 9.61 5.19
CA ARG A 75 -10.11 10.18 6.26
C ARG A 75 -9.98 9.22 7.44
N VAL A 76 -11.10 8.69 7.95
CA VAL A 76 -11.11 7.75 9.07
C VAL A 76 -10.49 6.42 8.65
N ILE A 77 -10.94 5.83 7.54
CA ILE A 77 -10.41 4.57 7.05
C ILE A 77 -8.90 4.68 6.83
N LYS A 78 -8.36 5.77 6.28
CA LYS A 78 -6.90 5.97 6.17
C LYS A 78 -6.14 5.75 7.50
N GLU A 79 -6.75 6.04 8.64
CA GLU A 79 -6.16 5.80 9.98
C GLU A 79 -6.22 4.33 10.40
N TYR A 80 -7.18 3.55 9.89
CA TYR A 80 -7.50 2.18 10.30
C TYR A 80 -7.26 1.11 9.22
N THR A 81 -7.11 1.46 7.95
CA THR A 81 -6.63 0.53 6.92
C THR A 81 -5.22 0.16 7.29
N LEU A 82 -4.90 -1.13 7.23
CA LEU A 82 -3.54 -1.65 7.34
C LEU A 82 -2.62 -0.87 6.37
N MET A 83 -1.94 0.15 6.88
CA MET A 83 -0.51 0.30 6.68
C MET A 83 0.05 -0.93 7.37
N PRO A 84 0.36 -2.02 6.64
CA PRO A 84 0.70 -3.24 7.33
C PRO A 84 2.12 -3.05 7.82
N ASN A 85 2.23 -2.53 9.04
CA ASN A 85 3.50 -2.43 9.74
C ASN A 85 4.13 -3.83 9.90
N THR A 86 3.32 -4.88 9.73
CA THR A 86 3.71 -6.29 9.66
C THR A 86 4.22 -6.73 8.28
N TYR A 87 3.70 -6.19 7.16
CA TYR A 87 4.15 -6.58 5.81
C TYR A 87 5.26 -5.70 5.27
N VAL A 88 5.44 -4.48 5.78
CA VAL A 88 6.56 -3.60 5.41
C VAL A 88 7.70 -3.73 6.42
N HIS A 89 8.94 -3.68 5.95
CA HIS A 89 10.12 -3.79 6.80
C HIS A 89 10.13 -2.68 7.88
N PRO A 90 10.33 -3.00 9.18
CA PRO A 90 10.25 -2.03 10.29
C PRO A 90 11.11 -0.77 10.11
N LEU A 91 12.32 -0.92 9.56
CA LEU A 91 13.20 0.21 9.27
C LEU A 91 12.61 1.18 8.23
N ILE A 92 11.94 0.65 7.20
CA ILE A 92 11.34 1.45 6.13
C ILE A 92 10.11 2.20 6.65
N ILE A 93 9.30 1.56 7.50
CA ILE A 93 8.18 2.21 8.19
C ILE A 93 8.69 3.44 8.94
N LYS A 94 9.71 3.25 9.80
CA LYS A 94 10.30 4.33 10.61
C LYS A 94 10.82 5.49 9.76
N LYS A 95 11.34 5.22 8.55
CA LYS A 95 12.01 6.21 7.71
C LYS A 95 11.10 6.85 6.66
N SER A 96 10.05 6.16 6.21
CA SER A 96 9.32 6.53 4.99
C SER A 96 7.85 6.83 5.24
N PHE A 97 7.21 6.24 6.26
CA PHE A 97 5.75 6.34 6.41
C PHE A 97 5.26 7.71 6.88
N LYS A 98 6.09 8.47 7.61
CA LYS A 98 5.79 9.87 7.90
C LYS A 98 5.69 10.69 6.61
N LEU A 99 6.66 10.54 5.71
CA LEU A 99 6.70 11.22 4.42
C LEU A 99 5.53 10.79 3.53
N LEU A 100 5.26 9.49 3.47
CA LEU A 100 4.13 8.92 2.73
C LEU A 100 2.78 9.50 3.21
N SER A 101 2.59 9.59 4.52
CA SER A 101 1.36 10.12 5.13
C SER A 101 1.16 11.62 4.87
N SER A 102 2.26 12.38 4.77
CA SER A 102 2.30 13.81 4.49
C SER A 102 2.19 14.16 3.00
N GLY A 103 2.18 13.17 2.09
CA GLY A 103 2.15 13.41 0.65
C GLY A 103 3.52 13.65 0.00
N GLU A 104 4.61 13.52 0.77
CA GLU A 104 5.99 13.65 0.27
C GLU A 104 6.45 12.35 -0.40
N PHE A 105 5.81 11.99 -1.51
CA PHE A 105 5.89 10.68 -2.13
C PHE A 105 7.28 10.32 -2.66
N GLU A 106 7.92 11.23 -3.38
CA GLU A 106 9.29 11.05 -3.88
C GLU A 106 10.27 10.81 -2.73
N SER A 107 10.20 11.67 -1.70
CA SER A 107 11.01 11.56 -0.49
C SER A 107 10.78 10.23 0.24
N ALA A 108 9.53 9.76 0.32
CA ALA A 108 9.21 8.48 0.94
C ALA A 108 9.88 7.30 0.20
N VAL A 109 9.84 7.30 -1.14
CA VAL A 109 10.51 6.28 -1.97
C VAL A 109 12.03 6.36 -1.81
N LEU A 110 12.61 7.57 -1.85
CA LEU A 110 14.04 7.77 -1.64
C LEU A 110 14.52 7.22 -0.29
N GLN A 111 13.80 7.51 0.80
CA GLN A 111 14.16 7.00 2.12
C GLN A 111 14.03 5.48 2.22
N ALA A 112 13.04 4.88 1.57
CA ALA A 112 12.88 3.42 1.54
C ALA A 112 14.07 2.73 0.86
N PHE A 113 14.46 3.18 -0.33
CA PHE A 113 15.63 2.63 -1.03
C PHE A 113 16.97 3.00 -0.38
N LYS A 114 17.07 4.14 0.30
CA LYS A 114 18.26 4.47 1.11
C LYS A 114 18.50 3.47 2.24
N CYS A 115 17.46 2.84 2.77
CA CYS A 115 17.60 1.78 3.78
C CYS A 115 18.33 0.55 3.21
N ILE A 116 18.05 0.16 1.97
CA ILE A 116 18.73 -0.93 1.25
C ILE A 116 20.23 -0.63 1.15
N GLU A 117 20.58 0.53 0.59
CA GLU A 117 21.97 0.93 0.39
C GLU A 117 22.75 0.95 1.71
N THR A 118 22.16 1.56 2.75
CA THR A 118 22.78 1.65 4.07
C THR A 118 22.98 0.27 4.71
N LYS A 119 22.02 -0.65 4.53
CA LYS A 119 22.11 -2.01 5.06
C LYS A 119 23.20 -2.81 4.37
N ILE A 120 23.24 -2.78 3.03
CA ILE A 120 24.27 -3.47 2.24
C ILE A 120 25.66 -2.99 2.63
N ARG A 121 25.86 -1.66 2.65
CA ARG A 121 27.16 -1.07 3.00
C ARG A 121 27.66 -1.54 4.36
N LYS A 122 26.77 -1.55 5.36
CA LYS A 122 27.06 -2.07 6.70
C LYS A 122 27.39 -3.57 6.70
N LYS A 123 26.67 -4.38 5.93
CA LYS A 123 26.89 -5.84 5.90
C LYS A 123 28.22 -6.23 5.26
N ILE A 124 28.68 -5.48 4.25
CA ILE A 124 29.94 -5.79 3.55
C ILE A 124 31.14 -4.95 4.04
N ASN A 125 30.96 -4.07 5.02
CA ASN A 125 31.96 -3.09 5.46
C ASN A 125 32.53 -2.25 4.30
N ALA A 126 31.67 -1.83 3.37
CA ALA A 126 32.08 -0.97 2.26
C ALA A 126 32.35 0.47 2.72
N ASP A 127 33.18 1.18 1.94
CA ASP A 127 33.49 2.59 2.14
C ASP A 127 32.21 3.46 2.06
N PRO A 128 32.09 4.53 2.87
CA PRO A 128 30.99 5.49 2.78
C PRO A 128 30.71 6.05 1.37
N GLU A 129 31.74 6.14 0.52
CA GLU A 129 31.63 6.62 -0.87
C GLU A 129 31.06 5.56 -1.83
N GLU A 130 31.07 4.29 -1.45
CA GLU A 130 30.41 3.24 -2.24
C GLU A 130 28.89 3.31 -2.06
N ILE A 131 28.23 3.79 -3.12
CA ILE A 131 26.79 4.03 -3.15
C ILE A 131 26.11 3.48 -4.41
N GLY A 132 24.79 3.41 -4.36
CA GLY A 132 23.93 3.12 -5.50
C GLY A 132 24.10 1.73 -6.10
N VAL A 133 23.85 1.65 -7.41
CA VAL A 133 23.83 0.38 -8.16
C VAL A 133 25.19 -0.32 -8.15
N LYS A 134 26.30 0.43 -8.10
CA LYS A 134 27.66 -0.14 -8.07
C LYS A 134 27.90 -0.96 -6.79
N LEU A 135 27.58 -0.38 -5.62
CA LEU A 135 27.64 -1.06 -4.32
C LEU A 135 26.82 -2.36 -4.35
N ILE A 136 25.60 -2.29 -4.88
CA ILE A 136 24.68 -3.44 -4.92
C ILE A 136 25.25 -4.56 -5.79
N ARG A 137 25.76 -4.23 -6.99
CA ARG A 137 26.35 -5.21 -7.91
C ARG A 137 27.61 -5.86 -7.36
N GLN A 138 28.40 -5.13 -6.58
CA GLN A 138 29.56 -5.67 -5.87
C GLN A 138 29.12 -6.64 -4.77
N ALA A 139 28.15 -6.24 -3.94
CA ALA A 139 27.68 -7.04 -2.81
C ALA A 139 27.07 -8.39 -3.24
N PHE A 140 26.30 -8.38 -4.34
CA PHE A 140 25.58 -9.54 -4.86
C PHE A 140 26.15 -10.07 -6.17
N ASN A 141 27.44 -9.84 -6.45
CA ASN A 141 28.08 -10.42 -7.62
C ASN A 141 27.91 -11.96 -7.59
N PRO A 142 27.46 -12.60 -8.68
CA PRO A 142 27.13 -14.03 -8.67
C PRO A 142 28.34 -14.93 -8.37
N ASP A 143 29.55 -14.48 -8.71
CA ASP A 143 30.78 -15.27 -8.60
C ASP A 143 31.60 -14.91 -7.36
N ILE A 144 31.62 -13.62 -6.97
CA ILE A 144 32.49 -13.11 -5.88
C ILE A 144 31.78 -12.24 -4.83
N GLY A 145 30.46 -12.09 -4.92
CA GLY A 145 29.69 -11.21 -4.02
C GLY A 145 29.65 -11.74 -2.58
N THR A 146 29.90 -10.87 -1.61
CA THR A 146 29.98 -11.23 -0.20
C THR A 146 28.62 -11.57 0.43
N LEU A 147 27.52 -11.05 -0.15
CA LEU A 147 26.14 -11.33 0.28
C LEU A 147 25.42 -12.32 -0.64
N THR A 148 26.11 -12.88 -1.63
CA THR A 148 25.54 -13.84 -2.57
C THR A 148 25.30 -15.18 -1.87
N ASP A 149 24.09 -15.73 -2.03
CA ASP A 149 23.80 -17.10 -1.60
C ASP A 149 24.34 -18.11 -2.62
N TYR A 150 25.47 -18.72 -2.29
CA TYR A 150 26.15 -19.70 -3.14
C TYR A 150 25.51 -21.10 -3.12
N ASN A 151 24.48 -21.32 -2.29
CA ASN A 151 23.70 -22.56 -2.35
C ASN A 151 22.73 -22.57 -3.54
N LEU A 152 22.48 -21.40 -4.14
CA LEU A 152 21.59 -21.26 -5.29
C LEU A 152 22.33 -21.49 -6.62
N PRO A 153 21.61 -22.00 -7.66
CA PRO A 153 22.13 -22.04 -9.02
C PRO A 153 22.66 -20.68 -9.49
N LYS A 154 23.69 -20.68 -10.35
CA LYS A 154 24.31 -19.43 -10.85
C LYS A 154 23.28 -18.49 -11.49
N SER A 155 22.33 -19.04 -12.25
CA SER A 155 21.25 -18.28 -12.88
C SER A 155 20.36 -17.55 -11.86
N GLU A 156 20.09 -18.14 -10.70
CA GLU A 156 19.27 -17.51 -9.65
C GLU A 156 20.03 -16.40 -8.93
N ARG A 157 21.34 -16.60 -8.69
CA ARG A 157 22.23 -15.55 -8.16
C ARG A 157 22.26 -14.34 -9.09
N GLU A 158 22.44 -14.57 -10.39
CA GLU A 158 22.41 -13.54 -11.42
C GLU A 158 21.05 -12.84 -11.48
N ALA A 159 19.95 -13.60 -11.48
CA ALA A 159 18.61 -13.05 -11.49
C ALA A 159 18.36 -12.12 -10.29
N PHE A 160 18.74 -12.56 -9.08
CA PHE A 160 18.59 -11.73 -7.89
C PHE A 160 19.44 -10.46 -7.96
N ALA A 161 20.72 -10.58 -8.34
CA ALA A 161 21.63 -9.44 -8.50
C ALA A 161 21.10 -8.40 -9.51
N HIS A 162 20.55 -8.87 -10.64
CA HIS A 162 19.92 -8.02 -11.64
C HIS A 162 18.64 -7.37 -11.12
N TYR A 163 17.79 -8.12 -10.41
CA TYR A 163 16.53 -7.63 -9.87
C TYR A 163 16.76 -6.50 -8.85
N ILE A 164 17.61 -6.71 -7.85
CA ILE A 164 17.88 -5.69 -6.82
C ILE A 164 18.52 -4.43 -7.42
N ALA A 165 19.52 -4.59 -8.29
CA ALA A 165 20.19 -3.47 -8.96
C ALA A 165 19.22 -2.70 -9.87
N GLY A 166 18.40 -3.42 -10.63
CA GLY A 166 17.38 -2.88 -11.52
C GLY A 166 16.30 -2.13 -10.76
N ALA A 167 15.71 -2.73 -9.72
CA ALA A 167 14.70 -2.09 -8.89
C ALA A 167 15.23 -0.81 -8.22
N PHE A 168 16.45 -0.85 -7.68
CA PHE A 168 17.09 0.32 -7.09
C PHE A 168 17.29 1.43 -8.13
N GLY A 169 17.88 1.10 -9.28
CA GLY A 169 18.13 2.07 -10.35
C GLY A 169 16.84 2.64 -10.95
N PHE A 170 15.83 1.79 -11.15
CA PHE A 170 14.57 2.16 -11.79
C PHE A 170 13.67 3.00 -10.87
N TYR A 171 13.55 2.66 -9.59
CA TYR A 171 12.63 3.35 -8.69
C TYR A 171 13.24 4.52 -7.92
N LYS A 172 14.52 4.44 -7.52
CA LYS A 172 15.18 5.49 -6.72
C LYS A 172 15.82 6.58 -7.59
N ASN A 173 16.50 6.22 -8.68
CA ASN A 173 17.30 7.20 -9.44
C ASN A 173 16.45 8.31 -10.05
N PRO A 174 15.26 8.05 -10.64
CA PRO A 174 14.40 9.14 -11.11
C PRO A 174 14.09 10.15 -10.02
N CYS A 175 13.66 9.71 -8.84
CA CYS A 175 13.40 10.59 -7.69
C CYS A 175 14.65 11.32 -7.18
N SER A 176 15.86 10.89 -7.57
CA SER A 176 17.13 11.53 -7.17
C SER A 176 17.61 12.59 -8.16
N HIS A 177 17.10 12.60 -9.40
CA HIS A 177 17.68 13.38 -10.50
C HIS A 177 16.67 14.28 -11.23
N ARG A 178 15.37 14.06 -11.04
CA ARG A 178 14.31 14.84 -11.68
C ARG A 178 13.07 14.85 -10.80
N ASP A 179 12.21 15.84 -10.99
CA ASP A 179 10.88 15.85 -10.40
C ASP A 179 10.03 14.77 -11.07
N VAL A 180 9.42 13.90 -10.27
CA VAL A 180 8.63 12.77 -10.76
C VAL A 180 7.25 12.84 -10.14
N GLU A 181 6.22 13.03 -10.97
CA GLU A 181 4.86 12.91 -10.48
C GLU A 181 4.59 11.48 -10.01
N ILE A 182 4.46 11.31 -8.70
CA ILE A 182 4.18 10.04 -8.03
C ILE A 182 2.95 10.26 -7.16
N ASN A 183 1.93 9.42 -7.32
CA ASN A 183 0.78 9.39 -6.41
C ASN A 183 1.01 8.41 -5.25
N PHE A 184 0.12 8.43 -4.26
CA PHE A 184 0.21 7.55 -3.09
C PHE A 184 0.37 6.07 -3.44
N ILE A 185 -0.40 5.57 -4.41
CA ILE A 185 -0.40 4.16 -4.80
C ILE A 185 0.96 3.80 -5.39
N SER A 186 1.44 4.56 -6.37
CA SER A 186 2.74 4.34 -7.00
C SER A 186 3.90 4.49 -6.02
N ALA A 187 3.82 5.40 -5.04
CA ALA A 187 4.81 5.51 -3.98
C ALA A 187 4.82 4.28 -3.09
N PHE A 188 3.62 3.82 -2.70
CA PHE A 188 3.46 2.68 -1.82
C PHE A 188 3.93 1.38 -2.48
N GLU A 189 3.61 1.14 -3.75
CA GLU A 189 4.10 -0.02 -4.52
C GLU A 189 5.64 -0.09 -4.51
N ARG A 190 6.30 1.04 -4.75
CA ARG A 190 7.77 1.14 -4.71
C ARG A 190 8.33 0.87 -3.32
N ILE A 191 7.67 1.35 -2.27
CA ILE A 191 8.04 1.11 -0.87
C ILE A 191 7.90 -0.37 -0.51
N VAL A 192 6.86 -1.05 -1.01
CA VAL A 192 6.65 -2.49 -0.81
C VAL A 192 7.77 -3.29 -1.48
N VAL A 193 8.15 -2.94 -2.73
CA VAL A 193 9.31 -3.55 -3.40
C VAL A 193 10.59 -3.35 -2.59
N ALA A 194 10.87 -2.12 -2.14
CA ALA A 194 12.05 -1.85 -1.32
C ALA A 194 12.05 -2.64 0.00
N SER A 195 10.87 -2.85 0.57
CA SER A 195 10.69 -3.63 1.79
C SER A 195 10.97 -5.11 1.58
N ASP A 196 10.46 -5.70 0.50
CA ASP A 196 10.75 -7.10 0.18
C ASP A 196 12.25 -7.33 -0.02
N LEU A 197 12.88 -6.48 -0.83
CA LEU A 197 14.33 -6.49 -1.03
C LEU A 197 15.11 -6.36 0.28
N LEU A 198 14.71 -5.45 1.16
CA LEU A 198 15.38 -5.27 2.46
C LEU A 198 15.26 -6.50 3.35
N LYS A 199 14.12 -7.21 3.33
CA LYS A 199 13.98 -8.48 4.06
C LYS A 199 14.90 -9.57 3.50
N LEU A 200 15.06 -9.66 2.18
CA LEU A 200 15.99 -10.60 1.55
C LEU A 200 17.44 -10.28 1.89
N ILE A 201 17.82 -8.99 1.88
CA ILE A 201 19.14 -8.53 2.32
C ILE A 201 19.36 -8.86 3.79
N ASP A 202 18.35 -8.72 4.64
CA ASP A 202 18.45 -9.05 6.06
C ASP A 202 18.77 -10.53 6.30
N LYS A 203 18.21 -11.43 5.49
CA LYS A 203 18.54 -12.87 5.49
C LYS A 203 19.91 -13.20 4.90
N SER A 204 20.47 -12.34 4.04
CA SER A 204 21.76 -12.61 3.39
C SER A 204 22.90 -12.48 4.40
N GLU A 205 23.65 -13.54 4.65
CA GLU A 205 24.79 -13.50 5.57
C GLU A 205 26.07 -13.11 4.85
N ARG A 206 26.94 -12.38 5.56
CA ARG A 206 28.28 -12.08 5.05
C ARG A 206 29.10 -13.36 5.11
N LYS A 207 29.64 -13.83 3.99
CA LYS A 207 30.70 -14.83 4.06
C LYS A 207 31.95 -14.21 4.68
N GLU A 208 32.38 -14.76 5.82
CA GLU A 208 33.75 -14.60 6.28
C GLU A 208 34.63 -15.50 5.41
N ASN A 209 35.67 -14.90 4.83
CA ASN A 209 36.69 -15.64 4.07
C ASN A 209 37.59 -16.42 5.01
#